data_AF-A0A519ZIZ6-F1
#
_entry.id   AF-A0A519ZIZ6-F1
#
_cell.length_a   1.000
_cell.length_b   1.000
_cell.length_c   1.000
_cell.angle_alpha   90.00
_cell.angle_beta   90.00
_cell.angle_gamma   90.00
#
_symmetry.space_group_name_H-M   'P 1'
#
loop_
_entity.id
_entity.type
_entity.pdbx_description
1 polymer ?
#
loop_
_entity_poly.entity_id
_entity_poly.type
_entity_poly.pdbx_seq_one_letter_code
_entity_poly.pdbx_strand_id
1 'polypeptide(L)'
;ANYVPISLALAQAGLQSTTGYKTVIDNVIANRNMANYYISGTAAVRTDVAGAITNYANTTTDHYPIFTRYSFSTVTATKGSNRVALGLYPNPVTNTVHFDVPETGSNLSLQVQTLDGRVVLKGTGSAEQLNQQLNQRVGNLGTGLYLIQVVGAKQTYTDRFVKQ
;
A
#
# COMPACT_ATOMS: atom_id res chain seq x y z
N ALA A 1 25.97 -19.58 -1.31
CA ALA A 1 24.64 -18.92 -1.24
C ALA A 1 24.82 -17.43 -1.56
N ASN A 2 23.95 -16.83 -2.37
CA ASN A 2 24.10 -15.46 -2.89
C ASN A 2 23.39 -14.41 -2.01
N TYR A 3 23.61 -14.45 -0.69
CA TYR A 3 23.07 -13.48 0.26
C TYR A 3 24.15 -12.48 0.70
N VAL A 4 23.75 -11.23 0.89
CA VAL A 4 24.55 -10.13 1.40
C VAL A 4 24.14 -9.88 2.86
N PRO A 5 25.07 -9.95 3.82
CA PRO A 5 24.74 -9.82 5.22
C PRO A 5 24.74 -8.34 5.64
N ILE A 6 23.59 -7.68 5.49
CA ILE A 6 23.41 -6.23 5.65
C ILE A 6 23.82 -5.75 7.05
N SER A 7 23.49 -6.52 8.09
CA SER A 7 23.78 -6.16 9.49
C SER A 7 25.11 -6.71 10.02
N LEU A 8 25.92 -7.41 9.22
CA LEU A 8 27.15 -8.06 9.72
C LEU A 8 28.11 -7.08 10.39
N ALA A 9 28.21 -5.87 9.84
CA ALA A 9 29.05 -4.82 10.40
C ALA A 9 28.70 -4.47 11.86
N LEU A 10 27.44 -4.66 12.28
CA LEU A 10 27.03 -4.43 13.67
C LEU A 10 27.66 -5.46 14.62
N ALA A 11 27.66 -6.74 14.23
CA ALA A 11 28.31 -7.80 14.99
C ALA A 11 29.83 -7.62 15.03
N GLN A 12 30.43 -7.27 13.88
CA GLN A 12 31.87 -7.00 13.75
C GLN A 12 32.31 -5.78 14.56
N ALA A 13 31.42 -4.80 14.76
CA ALA A 13 31.64 -3.65 15.64
C ALA A 13 31.46 -3.97 17.14
N GLY A 14 31.17 -5.23 17.51
CA GLY A 14 31.02 -5.65 18.90
C GLY A 14 29.71 -5.19 19.55
N LEU A 15 28.71 -4.80 18.76
CA LEU A 15 27.40 -4.43 19.29
C LEU A 15 26.60 -5.68 19.72
N GLN A 16 25.51 -5.45 20.45
CA GLN A 16 24.57 -6.49 20.86
C GLN A 16 23.15 -6.15 20.42
N SER A 17 22.38 -7.14 19.98
CA SER A 17 20.97 -6.95 19.61
C SER A 17 20.00 -7.35 20.72
N THR A 18 20.50 -7.73 21.89
CA THR A 18 19.70 -8.06 23.06
C THR A 18 20.24 -7.41 24.32
N THR A 19 19.47 -7.45 25.41
CA THR A 19 19.87 -6.93 26.72
C THR A 19 20.88 -7.84 27.43
N GLY A 20 20.85 -9.15 27.17
CA GLY A 20 21.65 -10.16 27.89
C GLY A 20 22.73 -10.87 27.08
N TYR A 21 22.69 -10.83 25.74
CA TYR A 21 23.61 -11.54 24.86
C TYR A 21 24.55 -10.58 24.14
N LYS A 22 25.86 -10.70 24.40
CA LYS A 22 26.89 -9.72 23.97
C LYS A 22 27.31 -9.85 22.50
N THR A 23 26.36 -10.08 21.60
CA THR A 23 26.57 -10.03 20.15
C THR A 23 25.24 -9.78 19.43
N VAL A 24 25.30 -9.54 18.13
CA VAL A 24 24.11 -9.37 17.28
C VAL A 24 23.62 -10.73 16.80
N ILE A 25 22.47 -11.16 17.34
CA ILE A 25 21.79 -12.39 16.90
C ILE A 25 20.61 -12.10 15.97
N ASP A 26 20.16 -10.85 15.92
CA ASP A 26 19.11 -10.37 15.02
C ASP A 26 19.75 -9.84 13.73
N ASN A 27 19.75 -10.67 12.69
CA ASN A 27 20.47 -10.38 11.46
C ASN A 27 19.53 -10.01 10.32
N VAL A 28 19.89 -8.96 9.58
CA VAL A 28 19.26 -8.60 8.31
C VAL A 28 20.15 -9.11 7.18
N ILE A 29 19.58 -9.98 6.35
CA ILE A 29 20.22 -10.49 5.13
C ILE A 29 19.36 -10.16 3.91
N ALA A 30 20.01 -9.91 2.78
CA ALA A 30 19.33 -9.61 1.52
C ALA A 30 19.89 -10.48 0.40
N ASN A 31 19.09 -10.80 -0.62
CA ASN A 31 19.65 -11.29 -1.87
C ASN A 31 20.35 -10.13 -2.63
N ARG A 32 21.12 -10.44 -3.69
CA ARG A 32 21.82 -9.39 -4.46
C ARG A 32 20.90 -8.31 -5.03
N ASN A 33 19.70 -8.67 -5.49
CA ASN A 33 18.77 -7.71 -6.08
C ASN A 33 18.29 -6.68 -5.04
N MET A 34 17.98 -7.13 -3.83
CA MET A 34 17.54 -6.27 -2.73
C MET A 34 18.71 -5.49 -2.10
N ALA A 35 19.89 -6.10 -2.03
CA ALA A 35 21.08 -5.47 -1.48
C ALA A 35 21.49 -4.20 -2.26
N ASN A 36 21.18 -4.13 -3.57
CA ASN A 36 21.42 -2.94 -4.39
C ASN A 36 20.66 -1.69 -3.91
N TYR A 37 19.58 -1.85 -3.15
CA TYR A 37 18.81 -0.73 -2.62
C TYR A 37 19.22 -0.34 -1.20
N TYR A 38 20.09 -1.12 -0.53
CA TYR A 38 20.51 -0.81 0.82
C TYR A 38 21.38 0.45 0.85
N ILE A 39 21.01 1.40 1.72
CA ILE A 39 21.82 2.60 1.96
C ILE A 39 22.94 2.20 2.92
N SER A 40 24.16 2.08 2.40
CA SER A 40 25.34 1.67 3.18
C SER A 40 25.51 2.54 4.44
N GLY A 41 25.92 1.91 5.55
CA GLY A 41 26.11 2.58 6.84
C GLY A 41 24.84 2.89 7.64
N THR A 42 23.66 2.46 7.17
CA THR A 42 22.39 2.73 7.88
C THR A 42 21.91 1.60 8.78
N ALA A 43 22.59 0.45 8.77
CA ALA A 43 22.38 -0.60 9.76
C ALA A 43 22.64 -0.04 11.17
N ALA A 44 21.71 -0.25 12.10
CA ALA A 44 21.84 0.23 13.47
C ALA A 44 21.07 -0.67 14.45
N VAL A 45 21.64 -0.84 15.64
CA VAL A 45 20.90 -1.31 16.82
C VAL A 45 20.27 -0.08 17.49
N ARG A 46 18.95 -0.07 17.66
CA ARG A 46 18.19 1.06 18.20
C ARG A 46 18.04 1.00 19.72
N THR A 47 19.17 1.17 20.42
CA THR A 47 19.18 1.28 21.89
C THR A 47 18.54 2.58 22.40
N ASP A 48 18.47 3.61 21.55
CA ASP A 48 17.77 4.86 21.82
C ASP A 48 16.26 4.65 22.02
N VAL A 49 15.64 3.78 21.22
CA VAL A 49 14.22 3.41 21.38
C VAL A 49 13.99 2.68 22.70
N ALA A 50 14.89 1.75 23.06
CA ALA A 50 14.83 1.05 24.34
C ALA A 50 15.03 2.02 25.51
N GLY A 51 15.93 3.01 25.38
CA GLY A 51 16.18 4.03 26.39
C GLY A 51 14.99 4.95 26.69
N ALA A 52 14.03 5.06 25.78
CA ALA A 52 12.81 5.83 25.98
C ALA A 52 11.72 5.10 26.80
N ILE A 53 11.88 3.79 27.02
CA ILE A 53 10.89 2.95 27.71
C ILE A 53 11.46 2.52 29.06
N THR A 54 10.85 3.00 30.14
CA THR A 54 11.24 2.59 31.50
C THR A 54 11.06 1.09 31.66
N ASN A 55 12.07 0.40 32.17
CA ASN A 55 12.05 -1.04 32.42
C ASN A 55 11.88 -1.92 31.15
N TYR A 56 12.29 -1.43 29.97
CA TYR A 56 12.14 -2.08 28.66
C TYR A 56 12.40 -3.61 28.66
N ALA A 57 13.52 -4.04 29.25
CA ALA A 57 13.92 -5.45 29.28
C ALA A 57 12.89 -6.36 29.97
N ASN A 58 12.12 -5.82 30.92
CA ASN A 58 11.15 -6.59 31.71
C ASN A 58 9.69 -6.33 31.30
N THR A 59 9.40 -5.23 30.59
CA THR A 59 8.03 -4.84 30.23
C THR A 59 7.75 -4.84 28.73
N THR A 60 8.77 -4.99 27.89
CA THR A 60 8.63 -4.89 26.43
C THR A 60 9.23 -6.09 25.72
N THR A 61 10.56 -6.24 25.77
CA THR A 61 11.30 -7.38 25.18
C THR A 61 12.77 -7.30 25.59
N ASP A 62 13.48 -8.42 25.51
CA ASP A 62 14.93 -8.50 25.65
C ASP A 62 15.70 -8.20 24.35
N HIS A 63 15.02 -7.98 23.21
CA HIS A 63 15.64 -7.62 21.93
C HIS A 63 15.60 -6.11 21.64
N TYR A 64 16.70 -5.56 21.12
CA TYR A 64 16.75 -4.21 20.58
C TYR A 64 16.34 -4.21 19.11
N PRO A 65 15.59 -3.20 18.62
CA PRO A 65 15.25 -3.13 17.20
C PRO A 65 16.49 -2.98 16.32
N ILE A 66 16.58 -3.78 15.25
CA ILE A 66 17.59 -3.62 14.20
C ILE A 66 16.98 -2.85 13.03
N PHE A 67 17.60 -1.74 12.67
CA PHE A 67 17.14 -0.86 11.60
C PHE A 67 18.12 -0.89 10.44
N THR A 68 17.59 -0.95 9.22
CA THR A 68 18.34 -0.77 7.96
C THR A 68 17.48 0.10 7.05
N ARG A 69 18.11 0.93 6.21
CA ARG A 69 17.38 1.83 5.30
C ARG A 69 17.64 1.41 3.86
N TYR A 70 16.60 1.52 3.04
CA TYR A 70 16.66 1.20 1.63
C TYR A 70 16.18 2.40 0.82
N SER A 71 16.91 2.73 -0.24
CA SER A 71 16.51 3.69 -1.25
C SER A 71 16.20 2.92 -2.52
N PHE A 72 14.93 2.57 -2.69
CA PHE A 72 14.42 2.24 -4.00
C PHE A 72 14.42 3.57 -4.76
N SER A 73 15.20 3.67 -5.85
CA SER A 73 15.16 4.83 -6.76
C SER A 73 13.71 5.26 -7.00
N THR A 74 13.48 6.54 -7.31
CA THR A 74 12.15 7.08 -7.64
C THR A 74 11.35 6.03 -8.39
N VAL A 75 10.20 5.64 -7.83
CA VAL A 75 9.27 4.73 -8.48
C VAL A 75 8.90 5.37 -9.83
N THR A 76 9.60 5.00 -10.90
CA THR A 76 9.30 5.45 -12.27
C THR A 76 8.03 4.78 -12.80
N ALA A 77 7.43 3.88 -12.02
CA ALA A 77 6.08 3.37 -12.21
C ALA A 77 5.01 4.25 -11.53
N THR A 78 5.13 5.56 -11.61
CA THR A 78 3.95 6.35 -11.94
C THR A 78 4.28 7.05 -13.25
N LYS A 79 3.81 6.49 -14.37
CA LYS A 79 3.62 7.31 -15.56
C LYS A 79 2.86 8.53 -15.06
N GLY A 80 3.44 9.74 -15.19
CA GLY A 80 2.79 10.98 -14.77
C GLY A 80 1.32 10.89 -15.19
N SER A 81 0.43 10.89 -14.21
CA SER A 81 -0.97 10.65 -14.45
C SER A 81 -1.55 11.89 -15.12
N ASN A 82 -1.45 11.96 -16.44
CA ASN A 82 -2.46 12.62 -17.26
C ASN A 82 -3.79 11.85 -17.22
N ARG A 83 -4.01 10.95 -16.25
CA ARG A 83 -5.33 10.39 -16.01
C ARG A 83 -6.17 11.53 -15.46
N VAL A 84 -7.10 11.99 -16.30
CA VAL A 84 -8.23 12.77 -15.84
C VAL A 84 -8.88 11.95 -14.72
N ALA A 85 -9.06 12.56 -13.56
CA ALA A 85 -9.68 11.90 -12.42
C ALA A 85 -11.12 11.52 -12.77
N LEU A 86 -11.58 10.37 -12.27
CA LEU A 86 -13.01 10.04 -12.25
C LEU A 86 -13.69 11.05 -11.33
N GLY A 87 -14.68 11.81 -11.79
CA GLY A 87 -15.50 12.62 -10.89
C GLY A 87 -16.47 11.70 -10.15
N LEU A 88 -16.25 11.38 -8.88
CA LEU A 88 -17.10 10.43 -8.13
C LEU A 88 -17.76 11.10 -6.93
N TYR A 89 -19.09 11.17 -6.90
CA TYR A 89 -19.83 11.86 -5.84
C TYR A 89 -21.27 11.36 -5.66
N PRO A 90 -21.89 11.58 -4.48
CA PRO A 90 -21.24 12.01 -3.25
C PRO A 90 -20.37 10.89 -2.65
N ASN A 91 -19.42 11.26 -1.79
CA ASN A 91 -18.67 10.32 -0.95
C ASN A 91 -18.56 10.95 0.46
N PRO A 92 -19.14 10.36 1.52
CA PRO A 92 -19.76 9.03 1.60
C PRO A 92 -21.03 8.83 0.77
N VAL A 93 -21.24 7.59 0.31
CA VAL A 93 -22.38 7.13 -0.49
C VAL A 93 -23.43 6.50 0.42
N THR A 94 -24.68 6.93 0.28
CA THR A 94 -25.83 6.28 0.94
C THR A 94 -26.56 5.36 -0.03
N ASN A 95 -27.45 5.90 -0.86
CA ASN A 95 -28.26 5.12 -1.80
C ASN A 95 -27.84 5.32 -3.25
N THR A 96 -27.19 6.44 -3.53
CA THR A 96 -26.81 6.83 -4.90
C THR A 96 -25.39 7.35 -4.96
N VAL A 97 -24.73 7.05 -6.06
CA VAL A 97 -23.42 7.56 -6.44
C VAL A 97 -23.41 7.81 -7.94
N HIS A 98 -22.74 8.86 -8.34
CA HIS A 98 -22.58 9.28 -9.72
C HIS A 98 -21.10 9.32 -10.05
N PHE A 99 -20.75 8.85 -11.24
CA PHE A 99 -19.42 9.00 -11.79
C PHE A 99 -19.46 9.81 -13.10
N ASP A 100 -18.49 10.70 -13.26
CA ASP A 100 -18.24 11.48 -14.47
C ASP A 100 -16.89 11.09 -15.07
N VAL A 101 -16.89 10.81 -16.37
CA VAL A 101 -15.69 10.62 -17.19
C VAL A 101 -15.74 11.57 -18.38
N PRO A 102 -14.58 12.07 -18.87
CA PRO A 102 -14.53 12.93 -20.05
C PRO A 102 -14.85 12.19 -21.37
N GLU A 103 -14.98 10.86 -21.34
CA GLU A 103 -15.26 10.04 -22.53
C GLU A 103 -16.78 9.85 -22.72
N THR A 104 -17.30 10.28 -23.87
CA THR A 104 -18.74 10.26 -24.22
C THR A 104 -19.16 9.03 -25.07
N GLY A 105 -18.35 7.97 -25.11
CA GLY A 105 -18.62 6.77 -25.90
C GLY A 105 -19.55 5.77 -25.20
N SER A 106 -20.17 4.87 -25.96
CA SER A 106 -21.08 3.82 -25.46
C SER A 106 -20.40 2.50 -25.08
N ASN A 107 -19.06 2.46 -25.12
CA ASN A 107 -18.26 1.23 -24.93
C ASN A 107 -17.41 1.29 -23.65
N LEU A 108 -17.88 2.01 -22.62
CA LEU A 108 -17.22 2.02 -21.33
C LEU A 108 -17.46 0.68 -20.63
N SER A 109 -16.47 0.20 -19.87
CA SER A 109 -16.60 -0.97 -19.01
C SER A 109 -16.45 -0.57 -17.55
N LEU A 110 -17.49 -0.75 -16.75
CA LEU A 110 -17.52 -0.49 -15.32
C LEU A 110 -17.24 -1.77 -14.53
N GLN A 111 -16.43 -1.64 -13.48
CA GLN A 111 -16.26 -2.65 -12.45
C GLN A 111 -16.25 -1.98 -11.08
N VAL A 112 -16.98 -2.55 -10.12
CA VAL A 112 -16.92 -2.17 -8.71
C VAL A 112 -16.56 -3.39 -7.88
N GLN A 113 -15.64 -3.24 -6.94
CA GLN A 113 -15.15 -4.32 -6.09
C GLN A 113 -14.87 -3.84 -4.67
N THR A 114 -14.90 -4.78 -3.71
CA THR A 114 -14.41 -4.56 -2.34
C THR A 114 -12.88 -4.64 -2.28
N LEU A 115 -12.28 -4.22 -1.16
CA LEU A 115 -10.81 -4.18 -1.00
C LEU A 115 -10.14 -5.56 -0.95
N ASP A 116 -10.88 -6.61 -0.62
CA ASP A 116 -10.44 -8.01 -0.69
C ASP A 116 -10.51 -8.58 -2.13
N GLY A 117 -10.94 -7.78 -3.11
CA GLY A 117 -10.99 -8.14 -4.53
C GLY A 117 -12.31 -8.75 -5.00
N ARG A 118 -13.32 -8.87 -4.13
CA ARG A 118 -14.64 -9.39 -4.55
C ARG A 118 -15.39 -8.36 -5.39
N VAL A 119 -15.65 -8.71 -6.65
CA VAL A 119 -16.45 -7.90 -7.59
C VAL A 119 -17.92 -7.88 -7.18
N VAL A 120 -18.51 -6.69 -7.09
CA VAL A 120 -19.92 -6.47 -6.72
C VAL A 120 -20.80 -5.93 -7.86
N LEU A 121 -20.17 -5.36 -8.89
CA LEU A 121 -20.82 -4.90 -10.11
C LEU A 121 -19.84 -4.99 -11.28
N LYS A 122 -20.34 -5.42 -12.44
CA LYS A 122 -19.70 -5.28 -13.75
C LYS A 122 -20.77 -4.85 -14.77
N GLY A 123 -20.41 -3.98 -15.69
CA GLY A 123 -21.32 -3.53 -16.75
C GLY A 123 -20.56 -2.92 -17.92
N THR A 124 -21.21 -2.86 -19.07
CA THR A 124 -20.70 -2.16 -20.25
C THR A 124 -21.79 -1.27 -20.84
N GLY A 125 -21.46 -0.07 -21.29
CA GLY A 125 -22.43 0.86 -21.89
C GLY A 125 -21.95 2.31 -21.94
N SER A 126 -22.88 3.23 -22.11
CA SER A 126 -22.63 4.67 -21.94
C SER A 126 -22.48 5.04 -20.46
N ALA A 127 -21.93 6.22 -20.18
CA ALA A 127 -21.78 6.72 -18.81
C ALA A 127 -23.14 6.77 -18.07
N GLU A 128 -24.21 7.17 -18.76
CA GLU A 128 -25.57 7.25 -18.20
C GLU A 128 -26.12 5.87 -17.87
N GLN A 129 -25.98 4.90 -18.78
CA GLN A 129 -26.43 3.52 -18.55
C GLN A 129 -25.70 2.88 -17.37
N LEU A 130 -24.39 3.10 -17.29
CA LEU A 130 -23.56 2.59 -16.21
C LEU A 130 -23.87 3.26 -14.87
N ASN A 131 -24.15 4.57 -14.85
CA ASN A 131 -24.62 5.26 -13.64
C ASN A 131 -25.98 4.72 -13.18
N GLN A 132 -26.90 4.38 -14.08
CA GLN A 132 -28.15 3.73 -13.71
C GLN A 132 -27.92 2.34 -13.09
N GLN A 133 -27.10 1.50 -13.72
CA GLN A 133 -26.75 0.17 -13.19
C GLN A 133 -26.04 0.27 -11.82
N LEU A 134 -25.16 1.26 -11.66
CA LEU A 134 -24.46 1.51 -10.40
C LEU A 134 -25.45 1.86 -9.29
N ASN A 135 -26.39 2.77 -9.54
CA ASN A 135 -27.39 3.18 -8.57
C ASN A 135 -28.42 2.09 -8.23
N GLN A 136 -28.70 1.16 -9.14
CA GLN A 136 -29.51 -0.04 -8.83
C GLN A 136 -28.80 -1.01 -7.87
N ARG A 137 -27.46 -1.00 -7.88
CA ARG A 137 -26.65 -1.90 -7.04
C ARG A 137 -26.28 -1.29 -5.70
N VAL A 138 -25.91 -0.01 -5.68
CA VAL A 138 -25.28 0.68 -4.55
C VAL A 138 -26.14 0.74 -3.30
N GLY A 139 -27.45 0.95 -3.43
CA GLY A 139 -28.37 0.97 -2.28
C GLY A 139 -28.40 -0.35 -1.49
N ASN A 140 -28.04 -1.48 -2.12
CA ASN A 140 -28.03 -2.81 -1.50
C ASN A 140 -26.63 -3.28 -1.07
N LEU A 141 -25.61 -2.43 -1.21
CA LEU A 141 -24.27 -2.74 -0.73
C LEU A 141 -24.19 -2.55 0.78
N GLY A 142 -23.44 -3.43 1.45
CA GLY A 142 -23.11 -3.24 2.86
C GLY A 142 -22.20 -2.02 3.07
N THR A 143 -22.21 -1.47 4.27
CA THR A 143 -21.27 -0.42 4.70
C THR A 143 -19.83 -0.90 4.48
N GLY A 144 -18.98 -0.05 3.88
CA GLY A 144 -17.58 -0.42 3.59
C GLY A 144 -16.93 0.42 2.49
N LEU A 145 -15.64 0.16 2.23
CA LEU A 145 -14.88 0.81 1.16
C LEU A 145 -14.92 -0.01 -0.13
N TYR A 146 -15.21 0.67 -1.24
CA TYR A 146 -15.31 0.09 -2.57
C TYR A 146 -14.37 0.79 -3.54
N LEU A 147 -13.75 0.03 -4.44
CA LEU A 147 -13.00 0.54 -5.59
C LEU A 147 -13.90 0.50 -6.83
N ILE A 148 -13.97 1.61 -7.55
CA ILE A 148 -14.64 1.73 -8.85
C ILE A 148 -13.58 1.89 -9.95
N GLN A 149 -13.75 1.16 -11.04
CA GLN A 149 -12.93 1.25 -12.23
C GLN A 149 -13.84 1.42 -13.45
N VAL A 150 -13.53 2.42 -14.27
CA VAL A 150 -14.17 2.63 -15.58
C VAL A 150 -13.08 2.54 -16.65
N VAL A 151 -13.20 1.59 -17.57
CA VAL A 151 -12.28 1.43 -18.70
C VAL A 151 -12.92 2.07 -19.93
N GLY A 152 -12.30 3.14 -20.42
CA GLY A 152 -12.64 3.79 -21.68
C GLY A 152 -11.71 3.36 -22.82
N ALA A 153 -11.90 3.97 -23.99
CA ALA A 153 -11.08 3.69 -25.17
C ALA A 153 -9.67 4.30 -25.05
N LYS A 154 -9.54 5.43 -24.34
CA LYS A 154 -8.27 6.15 -24.20
C LYS A 154 -7.52 5.77 -22.92
N GLN A 155 -8.26 5.53 -21.84
CA GLN A 155 -7.66 5.30 -20.53
C GLN A 155 -8.59 4.56 -19.57
N THR A 156 -8.00 4.11 -18.47
CA THR A 156 -8.71 3.54 -17.33
C THR A 156 -8.78 4.55 -16.19
N TYR A 157 -9.99 4.87 -15.76
CA TYR A 157 -10.32 5.69 -14.62
C TYR A 157 -10.51 4.81 -13.39
N THR A 158 -10.00 5.23 -12.24
CA THR A 158 -10.12 4.49 -10.98
C THR A 158 -10.31 5.47 -9.83
N ASP A 159 -11.23 5.17 -8.94
CA ASP A 159 -11.43 5.90 -7.69
C ASP A 159 -12.06 4.98 -6.64
N ARG A 160 -12.35 5.50 -5.43
CA ARG A 160 -12.94 4.76 -4.33
C ARG A 160 -14.05 5.56 -3.66
N PHE A 161 -15.06 4.86 -3.15
CA PHE A 161 -16.11 5.45 -2.33
C PHE A 161 -16.35 4.65 -1.05
N VAL A 162 -16.80 5.34 0.00
CA VAL A 162 -17.23 4.74 1.26
C VAL A 162 -18.76 4.63 1.23
N LYS A 163 -19.30 3.42 1.30
CA LYS A 163 -20.74 3.18 1.52
C LYS A 163 -21.03 3.27 3.02
N GLN A 164 -22.06 4.03 3.39
CA GLN A 164 -22.62 4.10 4.74
C GLN A 164 -23.99 3.47 4.79
#